data_AF-A0A966VF00-F1
#
_entry.id   AF-A0A966VF00-F1
#
_cell.length_a   1.000
_cell.length_b   1.000
_cell.length_c   1.000
_cell.angle_alpha   90.00
_cell.angle_beta   90.00
_cell.angle_gamma   90.00
#
_symmetry.space_group_name_H-M   'P 1'
#
loop_
_entity.id
_entity.type
_entity.pdbx_description
1 polymer ?
#
loop_
_entity_poly.entity_id
_entity_poly.type
_entity_poly.pdbx_seq_one_letter_code
_entity_poly.pdbx_strand_id
1 'polypeptide(L)'
;MTTSFPIFTRTQTAESTPFDGPAAGLVSTNIQDAILELASGGTSPLNFDYIALNSINIAEKKVSLAKIPSSGAISLDVVGGTTQFPGSDFQVAGKELSWDGLGMDGLLEEGDVLRVMYPSDYVEIEFHEFTAGEILSGEFELTSQPIFPSLLMMDVVGGAPQYPGLDFSVEGRKIVFRGFSLETLLEPGDIARIIYQSY
;
A
#
# COMPACT_ATOMS: atom_id res chain seq x y z
N MET A 1 49.56 42.62 23.12
CA MET A 1 48.28 42.71 23.85
C MET A 1 47.44 41.54 23.38
N THR A 2 47.30 40.49 24.19
CA THR A 2 46.61 39.25 23.78
C THR A 2 45.20 39.30 24.36
N THR A 3 44.21 39.53 23.51
CA THR A 3 42.80 39.48 23.92
C THR A 3 42.37 38.03 24.03
N SER A 4 42.22 37.53 25.25
CA SER A 4 41.61 36.24 25.52
C SER A 4 40.10 36.42 25.63
N PHE A 5 39.33 35.69 24.82
CA PHE A 5 37.88 35.61 24.97
C PHE A 5 37.52 34.40 25.84
N PRO A 6 36.65 34.54 26.85
CA PRO A 6 36.23 33.41 27.66
C PRO A 6 35.39 32.44 26.81
N ILE A 7 35.76 31.16 26.81
CA ILE A 7 34.91 30.09 26.28
C ILE A 7 33.88 29.76 27.36
N PHE A 8 32.61 30.08 27.07
CA PHE A 8 31.50 29.60 27.89
C PHE A 8 31.02 28.26 27.32
N THR A 9 31.38 27.16 27.96
CA THR A 9 30.74 25.87 27.71
C THR A 9 29.47 25.79 28.55
N ARG A 10 28.30 25.69 27.90
CA ARG A 10 27.06 25.30 28.58
C ARG A 10 26.92 23.79 28.54
N THR A 11 26.83 23.18 29.71
CA THR A 11 26.38 21.79 29.84
C THR A 11 24.85 21.78 29.78
N GLN A 12 24.26 21.11 28.79
CA GLN A 12 22.83 20.81 28.77
C GLN A 12 22.64 19.41 29.34
N THR A 13 21.70 19.27 30.28
CA THR A 13 21.18 17.97 30.74
C THR A 13 19.88 17.67 30.00
N ALA A 14 19.50 16.39 29.89
CA ALA A 14 18.23 16.01 29.28
C ALA A 14 17.01 16.70 29.94
N GLU A 15 17.10 17.00 31.24
CA GLU A 15 16.09 17.73 32.01
C GLU A 15 15.99 19.22 31.60
N SER A 16 17.07 19.81 31.10
CA SER A 16 17.13 21.22 30.66
C SER A 16 16.63 21.44 29.23
N THR A 17 16.42 20.35 28.48
CA THR A 17 15.85 20.34 27.14
C THR A 17 14.79 19.25 27.06
N PRO A 18 13.63 19.42 27.72
CA PRO A 18 12.56 18.43 27.69
C PRO A 18 12.15 18.19 26.24
N PHE A 19 12.08 16.92 25.86
CA PHE A 19 11.50 16.53 24.57
C PHE A 19 9.98 16.71 24.65
N ASP A 20 9.44 17.63 23.85
CA ASP A 20 8.00 17.85 23.71
C ASP A 20 7.49 16.97 22.56
N GLY A 21 7.27 15.68 22.87
CA GLY A 21 6.73 14.70 21.93
C GLY A 21 5.45 15.18 21.25
N PRO A 22 4.43 15.66 21.99
CA PRO A 22 3.18 16.14 21.41
C PRO A 22 3.38 17.27 20.38
N ALA A 23 4.31 18.21 20.61
CA ALA A 23 4.63 19.25 19.63
C ALA A 23 5.30 18.70 18.36
N ALA A 24 5.98 17.55 18.46
CA ALA A 24 6.55 16.80 17.35
C ALA A 24 5.59 15.76 16.75
N GLY A 25 4.35 15.67 17.24
CA GLY A 25 3.38 14.64 16.83
C GLY A 25 3.68 13.24 17.34
N LEU A 26 4.54 13.10 18.34
CA LEU A 26 4.96 11.85 18.97
C LEU A 26 4.27 11.69 20.33
N VAL A 27 3.75 10.50 20.63
CA VAL A 27 3.06 10.20 21.89
C VAL A 27 4.06 9.94 23.03
N SER A 28 5.32 9.68 22.68
CA SER A 28 6.43 9.45 23.59
C SER A 28 6.73 10.62 24.54
N THR A 29 7.02 10.28 25.80
CA THR A 29 7.32 11.25 26.87
C THR A 29 8.80 11.33 27.22
N ASN A 30 9.63 10.49 26.61
CA ASN A 30 11.08 10.49 26.77
C ASN A 30 11.77 10.09 25.46
N ILE A 31 13.08 10.34 25.38
CA ILE A 31 13.89 10.11 24.18
C ILE A 31 13.99 8.63 23.82
N GLN A 32 14.02 7.72 24.79
CA GLN A 32 14.06 6.27 24.51
C GLN A 32 12.76 5.81 23.83
N ASP A 33 11.62 6.25 24.34
CA ASP A 33 10.30 5.96 23.77
C ASP A 33 10.11 6.67 22.44
N ALA A 34 10.65 7.88 22.26
CA ALA A 34 10.61 8.60 20.99
C ALA A 34 11.45 7.92 19.93
N ILE A 35 12.64 7.41 20.30
CA ILE A 35 13.46 6.59 19.41
C ILE A 35 12.72 5.28 19.09
N LEU A 36 12.06 4.66 20.07
CA LEU A 36 11.29 3.44 19.84
C LEU A 36 10.07 3.71 18.95
N GLU A 37 9.37 4.83 19.14
CA GLU A 37 8.23 5.28 18.34
C GLU A 37 8.65 5.66 16.93
N LEU A 38 9.80 6.29 16.73
CA LEU A 38 10.36 6.58 15.40
C LEU A 38 10.94 5.32 14.72
N ALA A 39 11.55 4.42 15.47
CA ALA A 39 12.12 3.18 14.94
C ALA A 39 11.03 2.14 14.63
N SER A 40 9.96 2.11 15.43
CA SER A 40 8.74 1.33 15.15
C SER A 40 7.83 2.03 14.14
N GLY A 41 7.89 3.37 14.11
CA GLY A 41 7.24 4.29 13.19
C GLY A 41 8.08 4.61 11.97
N GLY A 42 9.05 3.76 11.62
CA GLY A 42 9.43 3.54 10.23
C GLY A 42 8.22 2.97 9.49
N THR A 43 7.14 3.74 9.42
CA THR A 43 5.89 3.41 8.78
C THR A 43 6.16 3.45 7.29
N SER A 44 6.65 2.32 6.77
CA SER A 44 6.30 1.99 5.40
C SER A 44 4.78 2.15 5.32
N PRO A 45 4.26 3.05 4.47
CA PRO A 45 2.83 3.31 4.40
C PRO A 45 2.04 2.08 3.90
N LEU A 46 2.78 1.06 3.44
CA LEU A 46 2.32 -0.28 3.15
C LEU A 46 2.96 -1.28 4.11
N ASN A 47 2.14 -2.15 4.67
CA ASN A 47 2.61 -3.40 5.27
C ASN A 47 2.68 -4.47 4.19
N PHE A 48 3.67 -5.36 4.31
CA PHE A 48 3.87 -6.49 3.41
C PHE A 48 3.96 -7.77 4.22
N ASP A 49 3.10 -8.73 3.91
CA ASP A 49 3.19 -10.08 4.43
C ASP A 49 3.52 -11.03 3.28
N TYR A 50 4.58 -11.82 3.44
CA TYR A 50 4.92 -12.94 2.57
C TYR A 50 4.62 -14.23 3.32
N ILE A 51 3.57 -14.92 2.92
CA ILE A 51 3.03 -16.07 3.65
C ILE A 51 3.19 -17.31 2.78
N ALA A 52 4.15 -18.17 3.14
CA ALA A 52 4.24 -19.51 2.56
C ALA A 52 3.12 -20.38 3.15
N LEU A 53 2.26 -20.90 2.28
CA LEU A 53 1.13 -21.73 2.68
C LEU A 53 1.61 -23.08 3.17
N ASN A 54 1.15 -23.49 4.34
CA ASN A 54 1.33 -24.85 4.86
C ASN A 54 0.03 -25.64 4.75
N SER A 55 0.12 -26.94 5.04
CA SER A 55 -1.05 -27.85 5.05
C SER A 55 -2.24 -27.38 5.91
N ILE A 56 -2.02 -26.65 7.02
CA ILE A 56 -3.11 -26.08 7.83
C ILE A 56 -3.80 -24.95 7.06
N ASN A 57 -3.03 -24.04 6.44
CA ASN A 57 -3.61 -22.95 5.65
C ASN A 57 -4.45 -23.47 4.49
N ILE A 58 -4.00 -24.53 3.81
CA ILE A 58 -4.75 -25.14 2.70
C ILE A 58 -6.01 -25.85 3.21
N ALA A 59 -5.94 -26.57 4.33
CA ALA A 59 -7.09 -27.25 4.90
C ALA A 59 -8.15 -26.28 5.44
N GLU A 60 -7.72 -25.19 6.09
CA GLU A 60 -8.61 -24.16 6.64
C GLU A 60 -8.98 -23.06 5.63
N LYS A 61 -8.29 -23.02 4.48
CA LYS A 61 -8.43 -22.03 3.41
C LYS A 61 -8.34 -20.58 3.90
N LYS A 62 -7.35 -20.34 4.76
CA LYS A 62 -7.10 -19.02 5.36
C LYS A 62 -5.69 -18.85 5.90
N VAL A 63 -5.32 -17.58 6.06
CA VAL A 63 -4.08 -17.12 6.72
C VAL A 63 -4.37 -15.97 7.68
N SER A 64 -3.48 -15.77 8.64
CA SER A 64 -3.51 -14.60 9.53
C SER A 64 -2.46 -13.58 9.09
N LEU A 65 -2.88 -12.34 8.92
CA LEU A 65 -2.03 -11.19 8.64
C LEU A 65 -1.29 -10.74 9.91
N ALA A 66 -0.11 -10.15 9.76
CA ALA A 66 0.70 -9.66 10.87
C ALA A 66 -0.01 -8.51 11.60
N LYS A 67 -0.69 -7.62 10.85
CA LYS A 67 -1.44 -6.47 11.38
C LYS A 67 -2.86 -6.45 10.84
N ILE A 68 -3.74 -5.72 11.52
CA ILE A 68 -5.08 -5.44 11.02
C ILE A 68 -4.93 -4.36 9.94
N PRO A 69 -5.42 -4.58 8.71
CA PRO A 69 -5.48 -3.55 7.67
C PRO A 69 -6.28 -2.34 8.16
N SER A 70 -5.76 -1.13 7.95
CA SER A 70 -6.45 0.11 8.36
C SER A 70 -7.68 0.40 7.51
N SER A 71 -7.76 -0.19 6.32
CA SER A 71 -8.90 -0.16 5.41
C SER A 71 -9.23 -1.57 4.91
N GLY A 72 -10.42 -1.75 4.31
CA GLY A 72 -10.78 -2.99 3.63
C GLY A 72 -10.04 -3.22 2.31
N ALA A 73 -9.31 -2.22 1.81
CA ALA A 73 -8.62 -2.29 0.53
C ALA A 73 -7.26 -2.96 0.70
N ILE A 74 -7.18 -4.19 0.20
CA ILE A 74 -6.00 -5.06 0.33
C ILE A 74 -5.65 -5.55 -1.06
N SER A 75 -4.36 -5.58 -1.32
CA SER A 75 -3.81 -6.14 -2.53
C SER A 75 -3.22 -7.50 -2.22
N LEU A 76 -3.62 -8.52 -2.99
CA LEU A 76 -3.10 -9.87 -2.88
C LEU A 76 -2.54 -10.34 -4.22
N ASP A 77 -1.34 -10.88 -4.21
CA ASP A 77 -0.76 -11.62 -5.33
C ASP A 77 -0.34 -13.01 -4.86
N VAL A 78 -0.50 -14.01 -5.74
CA VAL A 78 0.24 -15.27 -5.61
C VAL A 78 1.60 -15.08 -6.25
N VAL A 79 2.70 -15.32 -5.54
CA VAL A 79 4.05 -15.14 -6.09
C VAL A 79 4.28 -16.13 -7.23
N GLY A 80 4.52 -15.61 -8.43
CA GLY A 80 4.60 -16.41 -9.66
C GLY A 80 3.26 -16.65 -10.34
N GLY A 81 2.16 -16.15 -9.76
CA GLY A 81 0.82 -16.16 -10.32
C GLY A 81 0.30 -14.75 -10.64
N THR A 82 -1.03 -14.62 -10.68
CA THR A 82 -1.73 -13.36 -10.98
C THR A 82 -2.11 -12.58 -9.72
N THR A 83 -2.42 -11.30 -9.91
CA THR A 83 -3.14 -10.49 -8.92
C THR A 83 -4.54 -11.02 -8.69
N GLN A 84 -4.98 -10.97 -7.42
CA GLN A 84 -6.28 -11.45 -6.96
C GLN A 84 -7.20 -10.29 -6.60
N PHE A 85 -8.50 -10.48 -6.75
CA PHE A 85 -9.53 -9.47 -6.52
C PHE A 85 -10.32 -9.73 -5.22
N PRO A 86 -10.35 -8.78 -4.26
CA PRO A 86 -11.11 -8.94 -3.03
C PRO A 86 -12.62 -9.04 -3.29
N GLY A 87 -13.29 -9.91 -2.54
CA GLY A 87 -14.72 -10.24 -2.67
C GLY A 87 -15.03 -11.32 -3.71
N SER A 88 -14.18 -11.48 -4.73
CA SER A 88 -14.28 -12.57 -5.72
C SER A 88 -13.36 -13.74 -5.36
N ASP A 89 -12.09 -13.44 -5.14
CA ASP A 89 -11.02 -14.43 -5.04
C ASP A 89 -10.68 -14.74 -3.57
N PHE A 90 -10.80 -13.73 -2.72
CA PHE A 90 -10.57 -13.81 -1.28
C PHE A 90 -11.40 -12.75 -0.53
N GLN A 91 -11.47 -12.87 0.79
CA GLN A 91 -12.07 -11.87 1.68
C GLN A 91 -11.21 -11.67 2.92
N VAL A 92 -11.30 -10.49 3.55
CA VAL A 92 -10.56 -10.19 4.78
C VAL A 92 -11.50 -9.70 5.88
N ALA A 93 -11.34 -10.26 7.08
CA ALA A 93 -12.02 -9.83 8.29
C ALA A 93 -11.02 -9.69 9.45
N GLY A 94 -10.76 -8.45 9.87
CA GLY A 94 -9.74 -8.18 10.89
C GLY A 94 -8.35 -8.57 10.41
N LYS A 95 -7.74 -9.59 11.01
CA LYS A 95 -6.45 -10.15 10.56
C LYS A 95 -6.60 -11.39 9.68
N GLU A 96 -7.80 -11.91 9.50
CA GLU A 96 -7.99 -13.16 8.77
C GLU A 96 -8.25 -12.88 7.30
N LEU A 97 -7.41 -13.43 6.43
CA LEU A 97 -7.65 -13.52 4.99
C LEU A 97 -8.09 -14.94 4.67
N SER A 98 -9.25 -15.10 4.04
CA SER A 98 -9.83 -16.39 3.70
C SER A 98 -10.24 -16.44 2.23
N TRP A 99 -10.15 -17.62 1.64
CA TRP A 99 -10.57 -17.91 0.27
C TRP A 99 -11.53 -19.11 0.20
N ASP A 100 -12.13 -19.53 1.32
CA ASP A 100 -13.06 -20.66 1.33
C ASP A 100 -14.31 -20.35 0.48
N GLY A 101 -14.54 -21.17 -0.54
CA GLY A 101 -15.64 -21.00 -1.49
C GLY A 101 -15.48 -19.84 -2.48
N LEU A 102 -14.30 -19.23 -2.57
CA LEU A 102 -13.99 -18.10 -3.45
C LEU A 102 -13.08 -18.52 -4.62
N GLY A 103 -12.73 -17.58 -5.49
CA GLY A 103 -12.00 -17.83 -6.74
C GLY A 103 -10.65 -18.55 -6.58
N MET A 104 -9.99 -18.43 -5.42
CA MET A 104 -8.73 -19.13 -5.14
C MET A 104 -8.91 -20.54 -4.54
N ASP A 105 -10.14 -20.94 -4.23
CA ASP A 105 -10.44 -22.24 -3.63
C ASP A 105 -10.11 -23.40 -4.58
N GLY A 106 -9.23 -24.29 -4.13
CA GLY A 106 -8.73 -25.42 -4.92
C GLY A 106 -7.67 -25.06 -5.96
N LEU A 107 -7.27 -23.78 -6.07
CA LEU A 107 -6.14 -23.36 -6.92
C LEU A 107 -4.82 -23.32 -6.17
N LEU A 108 -4.86 -22.93 -4.89
CA LEU A 108 -3.67 -22.83 -4.05
C LEU A 108 -3.23 -24.19 -3.51
N GLU A 109 -1.93 -24.39 -3.40
CA GLU A 109 -1.31 -25.58 -2.82
C GLU A 109 -0.26 -25.26 -1.74
N GLU A 110 0.11 -26.29 -0.96
CA GLU A 110 1.16 -26.15 0.06
C GLU A 110 2.49 -25.78 -0.59
N GLY A 111 3.13 -24.73 -0.08
CA GLY A 111 4.36 -24.17 -0.64
C GLY A 111 4.15 -22.92 -1.50
N ASP A 112 2.91 -22.64 -1.95
CA ASP A 112 2.60 -21.37 -2.59
C ASP A 112 2.88 -20.21 -1.64
N VAL A 113 3.29 -19.06 -2.20
CA VAL A 113 3.56 -17.85 -1.41
C VAL A 113 2.57 -16.78 -1.76
N LEU A 114 1.81 -16.33 -0.77
CA LEU A 114 0.96 -15.15 -0.88
C LEU A 114 1.77 -13.91 -0.53
N ARG A 115 1.73 -12.91 -1.41
CA ARG A 115 2.21 -11.55 -1.13
C ARG A 115 1.00 -10.67 -0.87
N VAL A 116 0.80 -10.29 0.38
CA VAL A 116 -0.28 -9.40 0.81
C VAL A 116 0.28 -8.01 1.07
N MET A 117 -0.33 -7.00 0.47
CA MET A 117 0.00 -5.58 0.64
C MET A 117 -1.23 -4.86 1.17
N TYR A 118 -1.10 -4.14 2.27
CA TYR A 118 -2.22 -3.40 2.86
C TYR A 118 -1.74 -2.14 3.55
N PRO A 119 -2.51 -1.04 3.45
CA PRO A 119 -2.07 0.26 3.93
C PRO A 119 -1.91 0.25 5.45
N SER A 120 -0.91 0.99 5.93
CA SER A 120 -0.82 1.41 7.33
C SER A 120 -1.38 2.82 7.48
N ASP A 121 -0.97 3.77 6.63
CA ASP A 121 -1.46 5.17 6.55
C ASP A 121 -1.00 5.83 5.22
N TYR A 122 -1.74 6.82 4.68
CA TYR A 122 -1.40 7.65 3.49
C TYR A 122 -1.16 6.94 2.15
N VAL A 123 -1.48 5.65 2.05
CA VAL A 123 -1.54 4.92 0.78
C VAL A 123 -2.95 4.39 0.60
N GLU A 124 -3.47 4.59 -0.60
CA GLU A 124 -4.73 4.04 -1.06
C GLU A 124 -4.46 2.88 -2.00
N ILE A 125 -5.28 1.85 -1.86
CA ILE A 125 -5.41 0.76 -2.83
C ILE A 125 -6.84 0.88 -3.37
N GLU A 126 -6.98 1.15 -4.65
CA GLU A 126 -8.26 1.32 -5.32
C GLU A 126 -8.41 0.24 -6.37
N PHE A 127 -9.58 -0.40 -6.42
CA PHE A 127 -9.94 -1.27 -7.53
C PHE A 127 -10.98 -0.56 -8.38
N HIS A 128 -10.71 -0.44 -9.68
CA HIS A 128 -11.57 0.25 -10.63
C HIS A 128 -12.00 -0.69 -11.75
N GLU A 129 -13.30 -0.89 -11.92
CA GLU A 129 -13.87 -1.62 -13.06
C GLU A 129 -14.10 -0.64 -14.23
N PHE A 130 -13.48 -0.90 -15.37
CA PHE A 130 -13.59 -0.04 -16.54
C PHE A 130 -14.96 -0.15 -17.21
N THR A 131 -15.64 0.98 -17.35
CA THR A 131 -16.90 1.05 -18.09
C THR A 131 -16.67 1.25 -19.59
N ALA A 132 -17.64 0.86 -20.43
CA ALA A 132 -17.57 1.15 -21.87
C ALA A 132 -17.47 2.66 -22.19
N GLY A 133 -18.01 3.52 -21.31
CA GLY A 133 -17.89 4.96 -21.43
C GLY A 133 -16.47 5.46 -21.19
N GLU A 134 -15.77 4.90 -20.20
CA GLU A 134 -14.37 5.22 -19.88
C GLU A 134 -13.40 4.69 -20.92
N ILE A 135 -13.62 3.47 -21.44
CA ILE A 135 -12.85 2.96 -22.60
C ILE A 135 -13.05 3.89 -23.80
N LEU A 136 -14.29 4.33 -24.05
CA LEU A 136 -14.56 5.25 -25.13
C LEU A 136 -13.95 6.64 -24.91
N SER A 137 -13.93 7.19 -23.69
CA SER A 137 -13.31 8.50 -23.41
C SER A 137 -11.79 8.42 -23.31
N GLY A 138 -11.26 7.26 -22.95
CA GLY A 138 -9.85 7.00 -22.68
C GLY A 138 -9.35 7.61 -21.36
N GLU A 139 -10.24 7.77 -20.39
CA GLU A 139 -9.93 8.33 -19.07
C GLU A 139 -10.92 7.87 -17.99
N PHE A 140 -10.47 7.84 -16.73
CA PHE A 140 -11.30 7.68 -15.53
C PHE A 140 -10.78 8.53 -14.36
N GLU A 141 -11.57 8.70 -13.29
CA GLU A 141 -11.19 9.46 -12.09
C GLU A 141 -10.94 8.56 -10.88
N LEU A 142 -9.83 8.80 -10.19
CA LEU A 142 -9.51 8.22 -8.89
C LEU A 142 -10.37 8.82 -7.78
N THR A 143 -10.59 8.04 -6.73
CA THR A 143 -11.29 8.48 -5.53
C THR A 143 -10.57 9.65 -4.86
N SER A 144 -9.24 9.58 -4.76
CA SER A 144 -8.39 10.59 -4.13
C SER A 144 -7.30 11.12 -5.06
N GLN A 145 -6.75 12.30 -4.76
CA GLN A 145 -5.66 12.88 -5.55
C GLN A 145 -4.31 12.26 -5.15
N PRO A 146 -3.54 11.72 -6.12
CA PRO A 146 -2.17 11.28 -5.86
C PRO A 146 -1.26 12.45 -5.49
N ILE A 147 -0.50 12.30 -4.40
CA ILE A 147 0.54 13.26 -3.99
C ILE A 147 1.72 13.22 -4.96
N PHE A 148 2.10 12.01 -5.41
CA PHE A 148 3.19 11.78 -6.35
C PHE A 148 2.68 10.97 -7.55
N PRO A 149 2.11 11.63 -8.57
CA PRO A 149 1.52 10.95 -9.72
C PRO A 149 2.48 10.01 -10.47
N SER A 150 3.78 10.31 -10.46
CA SER A 150 4.81 9.48 -11.09
C SER A 150 5.18 8.21 -10.31
N LEU A 151 4.69 8.07 -9.08
CA LEU A 151 4.90 6.87 -8.24
C LEU A 151 3.64 6.00 -8.15
N LEU A 152 2.57 6.37 -8.86
CA LEU A 152 1.38 5.55 -8.94
C LEU A 152 1.72 4.23 -9.64
N MET A 153 1.26 3.13 -9.06
CA MET A 153 1.33 1.80 -9.65
C MET A 153 -0.06 1.37 -10.06
N MET A 154 -0.18 0.79 -11.25
CA MET A 154 -1.43 0.23 -11.74
C MET A 154 -1.19 -1.12 -12.39
N ASP A 155 -2.01 -2.10 -12.06
CA ASP A 155 -2.01 -3.41 -12.70
C ASP A 155 -3.44 -3.74 -13.12
N VAL A 156 -3.64 -4.22 -14.35
CA VAL A 156 -4.92 -4.83 -14.73
C VAL A 156 -4.97 -6.22 -14.09
N VAL A 157 -6.05 -6.56 -13.39
CA VAL A 157 -6.23 -7.87 -12.74
C VAL A 157 -6.17 -8.96 -13.82
N GLY A 158 -5.25 -9.92 -13.65
CA GLY A 158 -4.97 -10.95 -14.67
C GLY A 158 -4.10 -10.49 -15.85
N GLY A 159 -3.77 -9.19 -15.92
CA GLY A 159 -2.94 -8.58 -16.95
C GLY A 159 -1.51 -8.27 -16.50
N ALA A 160 -0.79 -7.53 -17.32
CA ALA A 160 0.56 -7.05 -17.01
C ALA A 160 0.53 -5.72 -16.23
N PRO A 161 1.59 -5.40 -15.46
CA PRO A 161 1.77 -4.08 -14.85
C PRO A 161 1.80 -2.95 -15.87
N GLN A 162 1.24 -1.80 -15.49
CA GLN A 162 1.13 -0.59 -16.30
C GLN A 162 1.93 0.55 -15.65
N TYR A 163 2.60 1.37 -16.46
CA TYR A 163 3.54 2.40 -15.99
C TYR A 163 3.12 3.81 -16.41
N PRO A 164 3.09 4.78 -15.47
CA PRO A 164 2.87 6.19 -15.81
C PRO A 164 3.91 6.71 -16.80
N GLY A 165 3.46 7.47 -17.79
CA GLY A 165 4.25 8.04 -18.89
C GLY A 165 4.48 7.09 -20.07
N LEU A 166 4.28 5.78 -19.90
CA LEU A 166 4.36 4.79 -20.97
C LEU A 166 2.96 4.31 -21.38
N ASP A 167 2.20 3.82 -20.40
CA ASP A 167 0.91 3.17 -20.62
C ASP A 167 -0.28 4.09 -20.34
N PHE A 168 -0.07 5.15 -19.55
CA PHE A 168 -1.07 6.17 -19.24
C PHE A 168 -0.39 7.41 -18.68
N SER A 169 -1.14 8.48 -18.44
CA SER A 169 -0.71 9.67 -17.71
C SER A 169 -1.68 9.99 -16.56
N VAL A 170 -1.23 10.81 -15.62
CA VAL A 170 -2.01 11.18 -14.43
C VAL A 170 -2.14 12.70 -14.36
N GLU A 171 -3.37 13.19 -14.40
CA GLU A 171 -3.72 14.62 -14.40
C GLU A 171 -4.65 14.94 -13.21
N GLY A 172 -4.07 15.36 -12.08
CA GLY A 172 -4.83 15.53 -10.85
C GLY A 172 -5.36 14.17 -10.37
N ARG A 173 -6.69 14.00 -10.31
CA ARG A 173 -7.32 12.70 -10.02
C ARG A 173 -7.55 11.83 -11.25
N LYS A 174 -7.31 12.35 -12.44
CA LYS A 174 -7.66 11.66 -13.67
C LYS A 174 -6.52 10.76 -14.13
N ILE A 175 -6.84 9.51 -14.46
CA ILE A 175 -5.97 8.65 -15.25
C ILE A 175 -6.38 8.80 -16.71
N VAL A 176 -5.45 9.20 -17.57
CA VAL A 176 -5.67 9.39 -19.01
C VAL A 176 -4.83 8.36 -19.75
N PHE A 177 -5.49 7.42 -20.41
CA PHE A 177 -4.85 6.35 -21.18
C PHE A 177 -5.06 6.47 -22.68
N ARG A 178 -5.90 7.41 -23.14
CA ARG A 178 -6.02 7.74 -24.56
C ARG A 178 -4.68 8.13 -25.18
N GLY A 179 -4.34 7.50 -26.29
CA GLY A 179 -3.08 7.74 -27.00
C GLY A 179 -1.87 7.05 -26.35
N PHE A 180 -2.08 6.19 -25.37
CA PHE A 180 -1.06 5.35 -24.73
C PHE A 180 -1.33 3.87 -25.00
N SER A 181 -0.38 2.99 -24.66
CA SER A 181 -0.49 1.54 -24.92
C SER A 181 -1.69 0.89 -24.26
N LEU A 182 -2.07 1.36 -23.06
CA LEU A 182 -3.18 0.78 -22.29
C LEU A 182 -4.53 0.87 -23.01
N GLU A 183 -4.75 1.89 -23.85
CA GLU A 183 -6.02 2.05 -24.60
C GLU A 183 -6.37 0.82 -25.43
N THR A 184 -5.36 0.12 -25.95
CA THR A 184 -5.57 -1.05 -26.81
C THR A 184 -5.68 -2.37 -26.03
N LEU A 185 -5.43 -2.34 -24.73
CA LEU A 185 -5.40 -3.51 -23.87
C LEU A 185 -6.66 -3.68 -23.03
N LEU A 186 -7.43 -2.60 -22.83
CA LEU A 186 -8.58 -2.61 -21.95
C LEU A 186 -9.89 -2.94 -22.69
N GLU A 187 -10.69 -3.79 -22.07
CA GLU A 187 -12.08 -4.08 -22.43
C GLU A 187 -13.04 -3.65 -21.31
N PRO A 188 -14.31 -3.32 -21.62
CA PRO A 188 -15.30 -3.04 -20.60
C PRO A 188 -15.49 -4.23 -19.65
N GLY A 189 -15.43 -3.99 -18.34
CA GLY A 189 -15.47 -5.00 -17.29
C GLY A 189 -14.09 -5.44 -16.79
N ASP A 190 -13.00 -5.02 -17.45
CA ASP A 190 -11.66 -5.19 -16.88
C ASP A 190 -11.55 -4.45 -15.55
N ILE A 191 -10.76 -5.00 -14.63
CA ILE A 191 -10.54 -4.40 -13.31
C ILE A 191 -9.07 -3.99 -13.22
N ALA A 192 -8.79 -2.74 -12.87
CA ALA A 192 -7.47 -2.30 -12.47
C ALA A 192 -7.34 -2.25 -10.95
N ARG A 193 -6.18 -2.66 -10.44
CA ARG A 193 -5.69 -2.31 -9.11
C ARG A 193 -4.78 -1.10 -9.25
N ILE A 194 -5.06 -0.05 -8.48
CA ILE A 194 -4.29 1.19 -8.44
C ILE A 194 -3.76 1.38 -7.01
N ILE A 195 -2.46 1.64 -6.88
CA ILE A 195 -1.81 1.90 -5.60
C ILE A 195 -1.13 3.28 -5.67
N TYR A 196 -1.52 4.18 -4.77
CA TYR A 196 -1.01 5.55 -4.78
C TYR A 196 -1.01 6.18 -3.38
N GLN A 197 -0.15 7.19 -3.18
CA GLN A 197 -0.17 7.98 -1.95
C GLN A 197 -1.18 9.13 -2.04
N SER A 198 -1.99 9.32 -1.00
CA SER A 198 -2.94 10.43 -0.86
C SER A 198 -2.89 11.04 0.54
N TYR A 199 -3.46 12.26 0.68
CA TYR A 199 -3.61 12.94 1.97
C TYR A 199 -4.78 12.41 2.78
#